data_AF-A0AAN8X8A5-F1
#
_entry.id   AF-A0AAN8X8A5-F1
#
_cell.length_a   1.000
_cell.length_b   1.000
_cell.length_c   1.000
_cell.angle_alpha   90.00
_cell.angle_beta   90.00
_cell.angle_gamma   90.00
#
_symmetry.space_group_name_H-M   'P 1'
#
loop_
_entity.id
_entity.type
_entity.pdbx_description
1 polymer ?
#
loop_
_entity_poly.entity_id
_entity_poly.type
_entity_poly.pdbx_seq_one_letter_code
_entity_poly.pdbx_strand_id
1 'polypeptide(L)'
;MRNRQVNKASGPIVPESEDPSCSTTATSSRLVSVKIKTQGKPAAYTKRMREYHTEQVMKTTKHRQKNRVESDVGRRSVHNSLERQRRVDLRNAFEYLRQLVPETNKLEKAPKVQILKKAALHCRQLQLNEQQLLREKEKLKQQIEYLQERRAQSS
;
A
#
# COMPACT_ATOMS: atom_id res chain seq x y z
N MET A 1 -7.59 -19.63 -51.39
CA MET A 1 -7.85 -18.20 -51.05
C MET A 1 -8.54 -18.12 -49.70
N ARG A 2 -8.29 -17.00 -48.98
CA ARG A 2 -8.85 -16.55 -47.68
C ARG A 2 -7.93 -16.71 -46.46
N ASN A 3 -6.91 -15.85 -46.50
CA ASN A 3 -6.61 -14.81 -45.52
C ASN A 3 -6.72 -15.17 -44.03
N ARG A 4 -5.56 -15.49 -43.46
CA ARG A 4 -5.28 -15.34 -42.03
C ARG A 4 -5.01 -13.86 -41.75
N GLN A 5 -6.04 -13.11 -41.35
CA GLN A 5 -5.86 -11.76 -40.82
C GLN A 5 -5.21 -11.84 -39.44
N VAL A 6 -4.03 -11.26 -39.34
CA VAL A 6 -3.33 -10.98 -38.08
C VAL A 6 -3.88 -9.69 -37.52
N ASN A 7 -4.73 -9.78 -36.48
CA ASN A 7 -5.15 -8.60 -35.74
C ASN A 7 -4.05 -8.21 -34.76
N LYS A 8 -3.30 -7.17 -35.15
CA LYS A 8 -2.31 -6.49 -34.32
C LYS A 8 -3.07 -5.54 -33.39
N ALA A 9 -3.33 -5.97 -32.16
CA ALA A 9 -3.90 -5.12 -31.13
C ALA A 9 -2.83 -4.11 -30.65
N SER A 10 -2.99 -2.84 -31.02
CA SER A 10 -2.32 -1.72 -30.36
C SER A 10 -2.96 -1.52 -28.99
N GLY A 11 -2.35 -2.10 -27.96
CA GLY A 11 -2.58 -1.71 -26.56
C GLY A 11 -1.67 -0.53 -26.16
N PRO A 12 -2.05 0.29 -25.18
CA PRO A 12 -1.22 1.38 -24.70
C PRO A 12 0.04 0.82 -24.02
N ILE A 13 1.19 1.30 -24.46
CA ILE A 13 2.49 1.06 -23.80
C ILE A 13 2.43 1.74 -22.44
N VAL A 14 2.19 0.97 -21.39
CA VAL A 14 2.41 1.42 -20.02
C VAL A 14 3.92 1.31 -19.77
N PRO A 15 4.63 2.38 -19.44
CA PRO A 15 6.01 2.25 -19.00
C PRO A 15 5.99 1.49 -17.67
N GLU A 16 6.59 0.32 -17.73
CA GLU A 16 7.01 -0.54 -16.64
C GLU A 16 7.80 0.29 -15.62
N SER A 17 7.12 0.77 -14.58
CA SER A 17 7.78 1.31 -13.40
C SER A 17 8.17 0.14 -12.53
N GLU A 18 9.41 -0.30 -12.69
CA GLU A 18 10.06 -1.26 -11.81
C GLU A 18 9.90 -0.83 -10.35
N ASP A 19 9.26 -1.70 -9.56
CA ASP A 19 9.32 -1.62 -8.11
C ASP A 19 10.76 -1.92 -7.67
N PRO A 20 11.48 -0.99 -7.02
CA PRO A 20 12.75 -1.35 -6.41
C PRO A 20 12.46 -2.17 -5.15
N SER A 21 12.47 -3.49 -5.35
CA SER A 21 12.54 -4.48 -4.30
C SER A 21 13.61 -4.12 -3.26
N CYS A 22 13.22 -4.25 -1.99
CA CYS A 22 14.11 -4.13 -0.85
C CYS A 22 15.26 -5.15 -0.97
N SER A 23 16.48 -4.67 -1.19
CA SER A 23 17.69 -5.40 -0.81
C SER A 23 18.57 -4.47 0.03
N THR A 24 18.41 -4.59 1.35
CA THR A 24 19.36 -4.06 2.31
C THR A 24 20.62 -4.91 2.27
N THR A 25 21.49 -4.67 1.28
CA THR A 25 22.87 -5.11 1.40
C THR A 25 23.59 -4.12 2.30
N ALA A 26 23.82 -4.53 3.56
CA ALA A 26 24.78 -3.87 4.42
C ALA A 26 26.18 -4.08 3.82
N THR A 27 26.52 -3.26 2.83
CA THR A 27 27.88 -3.21 2.28
C THR A 27 28.78 -2.63 3.37
N SER A 28 29.40 -3.52 4.13
CA SER A 28 30.56 -3.21 4.95
C SER A 28 31.63 -2.67 4.03
N SER A 29 31.71 -1.34 3.89
CA SER A 29 32.75 -0.67 3.15
C SER A 29 34.08 -0.96 3.84
N ARG A 30 34.75 -2.05 3.45
CA ARG A 30 36.20 -2.16 3.64
C ARG A 30 36.80 -0.95 2.96
N LEU A 31 37.33 -0.03 3.76
CA LEU A 31 38.17 1.05 3.25
C LEU A 31 39.39 0.41 2.62
N VAL A 32 39.33 0.13 1.32
CA VAL A 32 40.51 -0.24 0.54
C VAL A 32 41.38 1.01 0.51
N SER A 33 42.56 0.91 1.11
CA SER A 33 43.57 1.96 1.08
C SER A 33 44.13 2.04 -0.33
N VAL A 34 43.45 2.77 -1.22
CA VAL A 34 43.96 3.04 -2.57
C VAL A 34 45.18 3.95 -2.42
N LYS A 35 46.36 3.40 -2.69
CA LYS A 35 47.62 4.14 -2.64
C LYS A 35 47.77 4.90 -3.96
N ILE A 36 47.14 6.06 -4.04
CA ILE A 36 47.27 6.96 -5.20
C ILE A 36 48.70 7.53 -5.18
N LYS A 37 49.53 7.13 -6.14
CA LYS A 37 50.89 7.63 -6.31
C LYS A 37 50.82 9.05 -6.89
N THR A 38 50.66 10.05 -6.02
CA THR A 38 50.73 11.45 -6.41
C THR A 38 52.20 11.79 -6.67
N GLN A 39 52.59 11.95 -7.94
CA GLN A 39 53.87 12.51 -8.33
C GLN A 39 53.89 14.00 -7.94
N GLY A 40 54.82 14.38 -7.07
CA GLY A 40 55.00 15.75 -6.58
C GLY A 40 54.30 16.04 -5.25
N LYS A 41 55.05 15.98 -4.13
CA LYS A 41 54.67 16.65 -2.87
C LYS A 41 55.90 17.41 -2.33
N PRO A 42 55.71 18.67 -1.88
CA PRO A 42 56.81 19.49 -1.40
C PRO A 42 57.41 18.93 -0.11
N ALA A 43 58.66 19.31 0.12
CA ALA A 43 59.41 19.00 1.31
C ALA A 43 58.65 19.41 2.60
N ALA A 44 58.80 18.59 3.64
CA ALA A 44 58.39 18.80 5.03
C ALA A 44 56.88 18.80 5.37
N TYR A 45 56.22 17.65 5.19
CA TYR A 45 55.01 17.32 5.96
C TYR A 45 55.40 16.73 7.32
N THR A 46 55.43 17.57 8.36
CA THR A 46 55.85 17.14 9.71
C THR A 46 54.87 16.11 10.28
N LYS A 47 55.36 15.22 11.15
CA LYS A 47 54.54 14.21 11.85
C LYS A 47 53.32 14.83 12.54
N ARG A 48 53.52 16.00 13.15
CA ARG A 48 52.48 16.82 13.79
C ARG A 48 51.38 17.26 12.82
N MET A 49 51.72 17.63 11.57
CA MET A 49 50.73 17.99 10.55
C MET A 49 49.92 16.78 10.07
N ARG A 50 50.52 15.58 10.05
CA ARG A 50 49.82 14.31 9.74
C ARG A 50 48.78 13.97 10.80
N GLU A 51 49.19 14.05 12.06
CA GLU A 51 48.33 13.79 13.20
C GLU A 51 47.15 14.76 13.24
N TYR A 52 47.40 16.07 13.07
CA TYR A 52 46.35 17.08 12.97
C TYR A 52 45.35 16.76 11.86
N HIS A 53 45.81 16.48 10.64
CA HIS A 53 44.90 16.17 9.54
C HIS A 53 44.11 14.88 9.79
N THR A 54 44.73 13.84 10.35
CA THR A 54 44.01 12.62 10.74
C THR A 54 42.96 12.88 11.81
N GLU A 55 43.24 13.71 12.81
CA GLU A 55 42.27 14.09 13.84
C GLU A 55 41.11 14.90 13.27
N GLN A 56 41.37 15.82 12.33
CA GLN A 56 40.31 16.59 11.66
C GLN A 56 39.43 15.69 10.79
N VAL A 57 40.03 14.74 10.06
CA VAL A 57 39.26 13.73 9.30
C VAL A 57 38.43 12.86 10.25
N MET A 58 38.98 12.39 11.37
CA MET A 58 38.24 11.57 12.34
C MET A 58 37.11 12.34 13.06
N LYS A 59 37.29 13.65 13.31
CA LYS A 59 36.25 14.52 13.89
C LYS A 59 35.10 14.73 12.90
N THR A 60 35.42 15.02 11.64
CA THR A 60 34.40 15.22 10.58
C THR A 60 33.64 13.95 10.23
N THR A 61 34.30 12.79 10.20
CA THR A 61 33.62 11.49 9.97
C THR A 61 32.73 11.09 11.14
N LYS A 62 33.16 11.32 12.39
CA LYS A 62 32.34 11.08 13.59
C LYS A 62 31.09 11.96 13.61
N HIS A 63 31.22 13.24 13.29
CA HIS A 63 30.08 14.17 13.23
C HIS A 63 29.08 13.78 12.13
N ARG A 64 29.59 13.37 10.96
CA ARG A 64 28.76 12.86 9.85
C ARG A 64 28.06 11.53 10.19
N GLN A 65 28.73 10.61 10.88
CA GLN A 65 28.10 9.38 11.36
C GLN A 65 27.02 9.66 12.40
N LYS A 66 27.28 10.55 13.37
CA LYS A 66 26.29 10.95 14.38
C LYS A 66 25.04 11.55 13.73
N ASN A 67 25.20 12.51 12.81
CA ASN A 67 24.09 13.09 12.06
C ASN A 67 23.32 12.04 11.23
N ARG A 68 24.01 11.07 10.62
CA ARG A 68 23.37 9.98 9.87
C ARG A 68 22.59 9.02 10.77
N VAL A 69 23.09 8.73 11.96
CA VAL A 69 22.40 7.88 12.94
C VAL A 69 21.18 8.61 13.50
N GLU A 70 21.31 9.90 13.81
CA GLU A 70 20.22 10.74 14.31
C GLU A 70 19.10 10.91 13.27
N SER A 71 19.45 11.13 12.00
CA SER A 71 18.47 11.20 10.92
C SER A 71 17.81 9.84 10.64
N ASP A 72 18.54 8.73 10.75
CA ASP A 72 17.99 7.39 10.57
C ASP A 72 17.07 6.98 11.73
N VAL A 73 17.37 7.38 12.98
CA VAL A 73 16.48 7.19 14.13
C VAL A 73 15.19 7.99 13.94
N GLY A 74 15.27 9.24 13.49
CA GLY A 74 14.10 10.05 13.15
C GLY A 74 13.23 9.40 12.07
N ARG A 75 13.86 8.92 10.98
CA ARG A 75 13.17 8.23 9.89
C ARG A 75 12.49 6.94 10.34
N ARG A 76 13.17 6.13 11.18
CA ARG A 76 12.60 4.92 11.77
C ARG A 76 11.42 5.23 12.70
N SER A 77 11.52 6.28 13.51
CA SER A 77 10.45 6.70 14.42
C SER A 77 9.20 7.14 13.66
N VAL A 78 9.35 7.96 12.61
CA VAL A 78 8.24 8.38 11.74
C VAL A 78 7.59 7.16 11.07
N HIS A 79 8.40 6.29 10.46
CA HIS A 79 7.90 5.06 9.83
C HIS A 79 7.08 4.20 10.80
N ASN A 80 7.59 3.98 12.02
CA ASN A 80 6.90 3.17 13.03
C ASN A 80 5.59 3.82 13.50
N SER A 81 5.59 5.15 13.64
CA SER A 81 4.38 5.91 13.99
C SER A 81 3.31 5.78 12.91
N LEU A 82 3.70 5.93 11.64
CA LEU A 82 2.79 5.78 10.49
C LEU A 82 2.24 4.36 10.37
N GLU A 83 3.08 3.33 10.52
CA GLU A 83 2.61 1.94 10.47
C GLU A 83 1.69 1.60 11.65
N ARG A 84 1.94 2.17 12.84
CA ARG A 84 1.01 2.04 13.97
C ARG A 84 -0.34 2.67 13.67
N GLN A 85 -0.35 3.88 13.09
CA GLN A 85 -1.58 4.54 12.68
C GLN A 85 -2.35 3.69 11.66
N ARG A 86 -1.67 3.22 10.61
CA ARG A 86 -2.23 2.33 9.60
C ARG A 86 -2.86 1.08 10.22
N ARG A 87 -2.22 0.47 11.23
CA ARG A 87 -2.77 -0.70 11.95
C ARG A 87 -4.02 -0.36 12.75
N VAL A 88 -4.07 0.81 13.38
CA VAL A 88 -5.24 1.30 14.11
C VAL A 88 -6.40 1.52 13.14
N ASP A 89 -6.16 2.21 12.03
CA ASP A 89 -7.19 2.47 11.01
C ASP A 89 -7.74 1.16 10.43
N LEU A 90 -6.86 0.20 10.13
CA LEU A 90 -7.26 -1.12 9.66
C LEU A 90 -8.11 -1.87 10.70
N ARG A 91 -7.73 -1.82 11.98
CA ARG A 91 -8.53 -2.42 13.06
C ARG A 91 -9.91 -1.78 13.14
N ASN A 92 -9.99 -0.45 13.05
CA ASN A 92 -11.24 0.28 13.09
C ASN A 92 -12.13 -0.05 11.88
N ALA A 93 -11.55 -0.18 10.68
CA ALA A 93 -12.27 -0.60 9.48
C ALA A 93 -12.85 -2.01 9.61
N PHE A 94 -12.10 -2.95 10.19
CA PHE A 94 -12.59 -4.29 10.49
C PHE A 94 -13.72 -4.30 11.53
N GLU A 95 -13.61 -3.46 12.56
CA GLU A 95 -14.62 -3.35 13.59
C GLU A 95 -15.93 -2.74 13.05
N TYR A 96 -15.82 -1.71 12.21
CA TYR A 96 -16.95 -1.14 11.50
C TYR A 96 -17.63 -2.18 10.59
N LEU A 97 -16.84 -2.90 9.79
CA LEU A 97 -17.36 -3.97 8.93
C LEU A 97 -18.05 -5.08 9.74
N ARG A 98 -17.50 -5.44 10.90
CA ARG A 98 -18.08 -6.45 11.81
C ARG A 98 -19.48 -6.06 12.26
N GLN A 99 -19.70 -4.79 12.58
CA GLN A 99 -20.97 -4.25 13.07
C GLN A 99 -22.05 -4.24 11.98
N LEU A 100 -21.68 -3.99 10.72
CA LEU A 100 -22.61 -4.00 9.59
C LEU A 100 -23.15 -5.39 9.25
N VAL A 101 -22.39 -6.45 9.55
CA VAL A 101 -22.75 -7.83 9.18
C VAL A 101 -23.44 -8.52 10.37
N PRO A 102 -24.73 -8.89 10.27
CA PRO A 102 -25.53 -9.36 11.41
C PRO A 102 -24.94 -10.57 12.15
N GLU A 103 -24.34 -11.50 11.43
CA GLU A 103 -23.75 -12.71 12.01
C GLU A 103 -22.48 -12.43 12.81
N THR A 104 -21.64 -11.50 12.36
CA THR A 104 -20.36 -11.19 13.01
C THR A 104 -20.49 -10.09 14.06
N ASN A 105 -21.53 -9.26 13.98
CA ASN A 105 -21.83 -8.26 15.00
C ASN A 105 -22.08 -8.92 16.38
N LYS A 106 -22.75 -10.07 16.39
CA LYS A 106 -23.00 -10.88 17.61
C LYS A 106 -21.72 -11.46 18.23
N LEU A 107 -20.63 -11.55 17.46
CA LEU A 107 -19.36 -12.11 17.90
C LEU A 107 -18.37 -10.98 18.16
N GLU A 108 -18.27 -10.53 19.40
CA GLU A 108 -17.43 -9.40 19.83
C GLU A 108 -15.97 -9.52 19.33
N LYS A 109 -15.44 -10.75 19.29
CA LYS A 109 -14.08 -11.05 18.81
C LYS A 109 -14.07 -11.94 17.58
N ALA A 110 -14.89 -11.60 16.58
CA ALA A 110 -14.91 -12.34 15.31
C ALA A 110 -13.53 -12.36 14.62
N PRO A 111 -13.03 -13.52 14.15
CA PRO A 111 -11.78 -13.59 13.39
C PRO A 111 -11.85 -12.77 12.09
N LYS A 112 -10.75 -12.10 11.72
CA LYS A 112 -10.69 -11.25 10.51
C LYS A 112 -11.17 -11.97 9.24
N VAL A 113 -10.71 -13.21 9.02
CA VAL A 113 -11.12 -14.02 7.86
C VAL A 113 -12.61 -14.34 7.90
N GLN A 114 -13.19 -14.54 9.08
CA GLN A 114 -14.63 -14.77 9.23
C GLN A 114 -15.44 -13.51 8.94
N ILE A 115 -14.98 -12.33 9.40
CA ILE A 115 -15.59 -11.03 9.03
C ILE A 115 -15.66 -10.89 7.52
N LEU A 116 -14.55 -11.13 6.80
CA LEU A 116 -14.52 -11.02 5.35
C LEU A 116 -15.44 -12.04 4.66
N LYS A 117 -15.40 -13.31 5.07
CA LYS A 117 -16.27 -14.36 4.50
C LYS A 117 -17.75 -14.04 4.69
N LYS A 118 -18.14 -13.66 5.91
CA LYS A 118 -19.54 -13.35 6.23
C LYS A 118 -20.00 -12.06 5.57
N ALA A 119 -19.16 -11.04 5.47
CA ALA A 119 -19.46 -9.83 4.71
C ALA A 119 -19.75 -10.13 3.24
N ALA A 120 -18.89 -10.91 2.59
CA ALA A 120 -19.09 -11.29 1.18
C ALA A 120 -20.40 -12.04 0.95
N LEU A 121 -20.72 -13.00 1.84
CA LEU A 121 -22.00 -13.72 1.80
C LEU A 121 -23.19 -12.79 2.03
N HIS A 122 -23.07 -11.85 2.98
CA HIS A 122 -24.11 -10.89 3.28
C HIS A 122 -24.40 -9.97 2.08
N CYS A 123 -23.37 -9.45 1.41
CA CYS A 123 -23.53 -8.66 0.18
C CYS A 123 -24.26 -9.45 -0.91
N ARG A 124 -23.90 -10.72 -1.12
CA ARG A 124 -24.59 -11.58 -2.09
C ARG A 124 -26.05 -11.79 -1.74
N GLN A 125 -26.37 -11.99 -0.46
CA GLN A 125 -27.75 -12.14 -0.02
C GLN A 125 -28.56 -10.86 -0.24
N LEU A 126 -27.98 -9.69 0.07
CA LEU A 126 -28.63 -8.40 -0.16
C LEU A 126 -28.95 -8.19 -1.65
N GLN A 127 -28.02 -8.53 -2.55
CA GLN A 127 -28.25 -8.44 -4.00
C GLN A 127 -29.38 -9.35 -4.48
N LEU A 128 -29.45 -10.59 -3.97
CA LEU A 128 -30.53 -11.52 -4.31
C LEU A 128 -31.89 -11.00 -3.80
N ASN A 129 -31.92 -10.49 -2.57
CA ASN A 129 -33.12 -9.92 -1.97
C ASN A 129 -33.57 -8.67 -2.75
N GLU A 130 -32.66 -7.79 -3.13
CA GLU A 130 -32.94 -6.62 -3.95
C GLU A 130 -33.59 -7.03 -5.28
N GLN A 131 -33.03 -8.01 -5.98
CA GLN A 131 -33.61 -8.52 -7.24
C GLN A 131 -34.99 -9.16 -7.06
N GLN A 132 -35.25 -9.81 -5.93
CA GLN A 132 -36.57 -10.35 -5.61
C GLN A 132 -37.58 -9.23 -5.36
N LEU A 133 -37.22 -8.26 -4.52
CA LEU A 133 -38.06 -7.10 -4.20
C LEU A 133 -38.37 -6.25 -5.43
N LEU A 134 -37.41 -6.07 -6.34
CA LEU A 134 -37.64 -5.36 -7.60
C LEU A 134 -38.65 -6.08 -8.49
N ARG A 135 -38.57 -7.43 -8.57
CA ARG A 135 -39.54 -8.23 -9.33
C ARG A 135 -40.93 -8.17 -8.71
N GLU A 136 -41.03 -8.23 -7.38
CA GLU A 136 -42.30 -8.12 -6.68
C GLU A 136 -42.93 -6.72 -6.86
N LYS A 137 -42.12 -5.67 -6.73
CA LYS A 137 -42.55 -4.30 -7.01
C LYS A 137 -43.12 -4.15 -8.42
N GLU A 138 -42.49 -4.75 -9.41
CA GLU A 138 -42.95 -4.69 -10.81
C GLU A 138 -44.28 -5.43 -11.00
N LYS A 139 -44.43 -6.63 -10.42
CA LYS A 139 -45.70 -7.37 -10.44
C LYS A 139 -46.83 -6.56 -9.79
N LEU A 140 -46.57 -5.95 -8.65
CA LEU A 140 -47.56 -5.12 -7.95
C LEU A 140 -47.96 -3.90 -8.77
N LYS A 141 -47.02 -3.25 -9.47
CA LYS A 141 -47.31 -2.15 -10.38
C LYS A 141 -48.25 -2.58 -11.51
N GLN A 142 -47.92 -3.68 -12.18
CA GLN A 142 -48.76 -4.23 -13.27
C GLN A 142 -50.16 -4.57 -12.76
N GLN A 143 -50.27 -5.13 -11.55
CA GLN A 143 -51.56 -5.45 -10.95
C GLN A 143 -52.36 -4.17 -10.63
N ILE A 144 -51.71 -3.11 -10.13
CA ILE A 144 -52.37 -1.82 -9.89
C ILE A 144 -52.88 -1.22 -11.20
N GLU A 145 -52.05 -1.19 -12.24
CA GLU A 145 -52.41 -0.66 -13.56
C GLU A 145 -53.61 -1.41 -14.16
N TYR A 146 -53.56 -2.75 -14.17
CA TYR A 146 -54.68 -3.58 -14.62
C TYR A 146 -55.99 -3.29 -13.86
N LEU A 147 -55.92 -3.17 -12.53
CA LEU A 147 -57.10 -2.88 -11.72
C LEU A 147 -57.63 -1.45 -11.96
N GLN A 148 -56.76 -0.48 -12.22
CA GLN A 148 -57.15 0.88 -12.56
C GLN A 148 -57.85 0.95 -13.92
N GLU A 149 -57.31 0.29 -14.94
CA GLU A 149 -57.94 0.18 -16.25
C GLU A 149 -59.32 -0.47 -16.16
N ARG A 150 -59.42 -1.59 -15.43
CA ARG A 150 -60.71 -2.28 -15.24
C ARG A 150 -61.73 -1.39 -14.54
N ARG A 151 -61.30 -0.61 -13.54
CA ARG A 151 -62.19 0.35 -12.86
C ARG A 151 -62.65 1.46 -13.81
N ALA A 152 -61.77 1.99 -14.64
CA ALA A 152 -62.10 3.03 -15.62
C ALA A 152 -63.07 2.54 -16.69
N GLN A 153 -63.01 1.27 -17.10
CA GLN A 153 -63.95 0.67 -18.04
C GLN A 153 -65.35 0.42 -17.45
N SER A 154 -65.45 0.31 -16.12
CA SER A 154 -66.72 0.10 -15.40
C SER A 154 -67.36 1.39 -14.85
N SER A 155 -66.74 2.54 -15.11
CA SER A 155 -67.21 3.88 -14.75
C SER A 155 -67.76 4.60 -15.98
#